data_AF-A0A933LPX9-F1
#
_entry.id   AF-A0A933LPX9-F1
#
_cell.length_a   1.000
_cell.length_b   1.000
_cell.length_c   1.000
_cell.angle_alpha   90.00
_cell.angle_beta   90.00
_cell.angle_gamma   90.00
#
_symmetry.space_group_name_H-M   'P 1'
#
loop_
_entity.id
_entity.type
_entity.pdbx_description
1 polymer ?
#
loop_
_entity_poly.entity_id
_entity_poly.type
_entity_poly.pdbx_seq_one_letter_code
_entity_poly.pdbx_strand_id
1 'polypeptide(L)'
;MSKKEGDTFITGEEGYRKPRGILQALAAIQHYYVAERNGEPISQDFLTILGKFDFFSAGFKTGLIGGLINLLLIPISIGVIDDYIPIFGNRHPGLFDKGFALFLSISFYLGYSLLLATARKYYIGEITRNAFKNLLRGVTAGALFKMVIAFIFFHFMYLFGLEEGFLTKALYKLYPIVKYDTLNAIYQWLLGMRPIFLTSAYFIVCATLIYISIPWISVLLAARKTRRLMDLEDKWR
;
A
#
# COMPACT_ATOMS: atom_id res chain seq x y z
N MET A 1 9.29 53.54 23.19
CA MET A 1 8.10 53.11 23.95
C MET A 1 7.01 52.68 22.97
N SER A 2 6.67 51.39 23.03
CA SER A 2 5.54 50.66 22.46
C SER A 2 5.11 50.89 20.99
N LYS A 3 5.50 49.95 20.12
CA LYS A 3 4.93 49.71 18.79
C LYS A 3 3.80 48.70 18.98
N LYS A 4 2.57 49.09 18.61
CA LYS A 4 1.34 48.30 18.74
C LYS A 4 1.51 46.88 18.20
N GLU A 5 1.20 45.90 19.04
CA GLU A 5 0.96 44.51 18.65
C GLU A 5 -0.14 44.50 17.59
N GLY A 6 0.22 44.03 16.39
CA GLY A 6 -0.75 43.64 15.39
C GLY A 6 -1.25 42.26 15.79
N ASP A 7 -2.46 42.22 16.35
CA ASP A 7 -3.25 41.01 16.43
C ASP A 7 -3.43 40.47 15.00
N THR A 8 -2.57 39.52 14.63
CA THR A 8 -2.87 38.59 13.54
C THR A 8 -4.02 37.73 14.02
N PHE A 9 -5.25 38.17 13.70
CA PHE A 9 -6.42 37.31 13.67
C PHE A 9 -6.12 36.18 12.69
N ILE A 10 -5.69 35.04 13.23
CA ILE A 10 -5.76 33.77 12.51
C ILE A 10 -7.24 33.44 12.44
N THR A 11 -7.93 33.94 11.41
CA THR A 11 -9.17 33.33 10.93
C THR A 11 -8.78 31.99 10.32
N GLY A 12 -8.45 31.04 11.19
CA GLY A 12 -8.47 29.63 10.85
C GLY A 12 -9.92 29.31 10.59
N GLU A 13 -10.33 29.31 9.33
CA GLU A 13 -11.42 28.44 8.92
C GLU A 13 -11.00 27.03 9.35
N GLU A 14 -11.41 26.60 10.53
CA GLU A 14 -11.42 25.18 10.93
C GLU A 14 -12.51 24.44 10.14
N GLY A 15 -12.56 24.69 8.83
CA GLY A 15 -13.35 23.95 7.89
C GLY A 15 -12.72 22.58 7.71
N TYR A 16 -13.55 21.55 7.83
CA TYR A 16 -13.23 20.15 7.54
C TYR A 16 -12.25 20.01 6.37
N ARG A 17 -10.98 19.65 6.66
CA ARG A 17 -9.95 19.49 5.64
C ARG A 17 -9.91 18.03 5.18
N LYS A 18 -10.45 17.78 3.98
CA LYS A 18 -10.46 16.45 3.35
C LYS A 18 -9.06 15.82 3.34
N PRO A 19 -8.85 14.64 3.97
CA PRO A 19 -7.56 13.97 3.96
C PRO A 19 -7.21 13.50 2.54
N ARG A 20 -6.08 13.96 1.99
CA ARG A 20 -5.64 13.60 0.62
C ARG A 20 -4.74 12.36 0.55
N GLY A 21 -4.33 11.82 1.70
CA GLY A 21 -3.46 10.66 1.81
C GLY A 21 -3.35 10.13 3.24
N ILE A 22 -2.61 9.03 3.40
CA ILE A 22 -2.56 8.28 4.67
C ILE A 22 -2.07 9.11 5.86
N LEU A 23 -1.04 9.94 5.70
CA LEU A 23 -0.50 10.74 6.81
C LEU A 23 -1.50 11.79 7.29
N GLN A 24 -2.21 12.44 6.36
CA GLN A 24 -3.25 13.41 6.70
C GLN A 24 -4.47 12.74 7.33
N ALA A 25 -4.85 11.55 6.82
CA ALA A 25 -5.92 10.77 7.44
C ALA A 25 -5.55 10.33 8.87
N LEU A 26 -4.31 9.90 9.09
CA LEU A 26 -3.82 9.53 10.42
C LEU A 26 -3.72 10.73 11.36
N ALA A 27 -3.27 11.89 10.88
CA ALA A 27 -3.27 13.13 11.66
C ALA A 27 -4.69 13.53 12.07
N ALA A 28 -5.67 13.47 11.15
CA ALA A 28 -7.07 13.74 11.48
C ALA A 28 -7.61 12.75 12.54
N ILE A 29 -7.27 11.47 12.44
CA ILE A 29 -7.64 10.46 13.44
C ILE A 29 -6.96 10.73 14.79
N GLN A 30 -5.72 11.21 14.79
CA GLN A 30 -5.02 11.64 16.01
C GLN A 30 -5.73 12.83 16.67
N HIS A 31 -6.18 13.81 15.89
CA HIS A 31 -6.94 14.94 16.43
C HIS A 31 -8.26 14.48 17.06
N TYR A 32 -9.02 13.62 16.39
CA TYR A 32 -10.24 13.03 16.97
C TYR A 32 -9.94 12.23 18.23
N TYR A 33 -8.83 11.50 18.27
CA TYR A 33 -8.41 10.75 19.45
C TYR A 33 -8.14 11.64 20.66
N VAL A 34 -7.48 12.78 20.46
CA VAL A 34 -7.22 13.75 21.54
C VAL A 34 -8.52 14.37 22.02
N ALA A 35 -9.41 14.75 21.10
CA ALA A 35 -10.70 15.34 21.43
C ALA A 35 -11.59 14.37 22.22
N GLU A 36 -11.72 13.11 21.76
CA GLU A 36 -12.48 12.07 22.47
C GLU A 36 -11.88 11.75 23.85
N ARG A 37 -10.55 11.83 24.01
CA ARG A 37 -9.90 11.58 25.31
C ARG A 37 -10.09 12.73 26.30
N ASN A 38 -10.25 13.96 25.81
CA ASN A 38 -10.41 15.15 26.66
C ASN A 38 -11.86 15.37 27.14
N GLY A 39 -12.79 14.47 26.80
CA GLY A 39 -14.12 14.42 27.41
C GLY A 39 -15.17 15.28 26.73
N GLU A 40 -14.93 15.81 25.53
CA GLU A 40 -16.03 16.36 24.73
C GLU A 40 -16.90 15.21 24.22
N PRO A 41 -18.20 15.13 24.57
CA PRO A 41 -19.11 14.16 23.99
C PRO A 41 -19.41 14.56 22.54
N ILE A 42 -18.52 14.18 21.63
CA ILE A 42 -18.71 14.43 20.21
C ILE A 42 -19.74 13.40 19.70
N SER A 43 -20.88 13.87 19.21
CA SER A 43 -21.90 13.02 18.60
C SER A 43 -21.31 12.20 17.45
N GLN A 44 -21.75 10.94 17.30
CA GLN A 44 -21.38 10.08 16.17
C GLN A 44 -21.65 10.73 14.80
N ASP A 45 -22.63 11.64 14.74
CA ASP A 45 -23.01 12.37 13.52
C ASP A 45 -21.98 13.42 13.10
N PHE A 46 -21.02 13.76 13.98
CA PHE A 46 -19.90 14.62 13.63
C PHE A 46 -19.09 14.02 12.47
N LEU A 47 -18.97 12.68 12.44
CA LEU A 47 -18.45 11.98 11.27
C LEU A 47 -19.59 11.68 10.29
N THR A 48 -19.94 12.71 9.51
CA THR A 48 -20.92 12.60 8.43
C THR A 48 -20.57 11.49 7.44
N ILE A 49 -21.56 11.05 6.66
CA ILE A 49 -21.35 10.06 5.59
C ILE A 49 -20.25 10.53 4.62
N LEU A 50 -20.22 11.83 4.33
CA LEU A 50 -19.18 12.44 3.50
C LEU A 50 -17.80 12.29 4.16
N GLY A 51 -17.70 12.55 5.46
CA GLY A 51 -16.47 12.34 6.22
C GLY A 51 -15.98 10.88 6.18
N LYS A 52 -16.89 9.92 6.31
CA LYS A 52 -16.57 8.48 6.17
C LYS A 52 -16.05 8.16 4.77
N PHE A 53 -16.69 8.69 3.73
CA PHE A 53 -16.27 8.51 2.34
C PHE A 53 -14.89 9.14 2.07
N ASP A 54 -14.57 10.26 2.70
CA ASP A 54 -13.28 10.91 2.54
C ASP A 54 -12.14 10.12 3.18
N PHE A 55 -12.34 9.54 4.36
CA PHE A 55 -11.39 8.58 4.93
C PHE A 55 -11.25 7.33 4.05
N PHE A 56 -12.35 6.83 3.51
CA PHE A 56 -12.32 5.72 2.55
C PHE A 56 -11.52 6.08 1.29
N SER A 57 -11.75 7.25 0.70
CA SER A 57 -11.06 7.73 -0.50
C SER A 57 -9.56 7.90 -0.27
N ALA A 58 -9.17 8.47 0.88
CA ALA A 58 -7.77 8.58 1.29
C ALA A 58 -7.11 7.20 1.43
N GLY A 59 -7.84 6.24 2.00
CA GLY A 59 -7.42 4.84 2.10
C GLY A 59 -7.29 4.19 0.74
N PHE A 60 -8.29 4.32 -0.13
CA PHE A 60 -8.31 3.78 -1.48
C PHE A 60 -7.12 4.25 -2.29
N LYS A 61 -6.87 5.56 -2.29
CA LYS A 61 -5.71 6.14 -2.96
C LYS A 61 -4.39 5.60 -2.40
N THR A 62 -4.31 5.38 -1.09
CA THR A 62 -3.13 4.77 -0.46
C THR A 62 -2.95 3.31 -0.86
N GLY A 63 -3.99 2.49 -0.86
CA GLY A 63 -3.91 1.08 -1.28
C GLY A 63 -3.60 0.92 -2.78
N LEU A 64 -4.05 1.89 -3.60
CA LEU A 64 -3.79 1.94 -5.04
C LEU A 64 -2.37 2.42 -5.36
N ILE A 65 -1.94 3.53 -4.78
CA ILE A 65 -0.61 4.11 -5.07
C ILE A 65 0.49 3.38 -4.29
N GLY A 66 0.19 2.99 -3.05
CA GLY A 66 1.11 2.28 -2.18
C GLY A 66 1.52 0.95 -2.81
N GLY A 67 2.80 0.82 -3.14
CA GLY A 67 3.36 -0.38 -3.75
C GLY A 67 2.99 -0.58 -5.23
N LEU A 68 2.68 0.49 -5.98
CA LEU A 68 2.79 0.46 -7.45
C LEU A 68 4.20 0.06 -7.89
N ILE A 69 5.22 0.51 -7.16
CA ILE A 69 6.61 0.13 -7.39
C ILE A 69 6.82 -1.38 -7.28
N ASN A 70 6.00 -2.10 -6.49
CA ASN A 70 6.06 -3.54 -6.36
C ASN A 70 5.66 -4.25 -7.66
N LEU A 71 4.85 -3.63 -8.52
CA LEU A 71 4.52 -4.19 -9.84
C LEU A 71 5.78 -4.37 -10.69
N LEU A 72 6.78 -3.50 -10.51
CA LEU A 72 8.08 -3.61 -11.18
C LEU A 72 9.06 -4.48 -10.39
N LEU A 73 9.11 -4.31 -9.06
CA LEU A 73 10.07 -5.02 -8.23
C LEU A 73 9.78 -6.52 -8.10
N ILE A 74 8.52 -6.94 -8.13
CA ILE A 74 8.15 -8.36 -7.98
C ILE A 74 8.72 -9.21 -9.13
N PRO A 75 8.49 -8.89 -10.42
CA PRO A 75 9.10 -9.64 -11.53
C PRO A 75 10.63 -9.67 -11.47
N ILE A 76 11.25 -8.58 -11.03
CA ILE A 76 12.70 -8.54 -10.86
C ILE A 76 13.13 -9.53 -9.77
N SER A 77 12.47 -9.51 -8.62
CA SER A 77 12.80 -10.39 -7.50
C SER A 77 12.52 -11.86 -7.78
N ILE A 78 11.42 -12.17 -8.47
CA ILE A 78 11.15 -13.53 -8.96
C ILE A 78 12.23 -13.94 -9.97
N GLY A 79 12.65 -13.04 -10.87
CA GLY A 79 13.74 -13.31 -11.79
C GLY A 79 15.08 -13.59 -11.09
N VAL A 80 15.34 -12.98 -9.93
CA VAL A 80 16.51 -13.32 -9.09
C VAL A 80 16.33 -14.70 -8.44
N ILE A 81 15.12 -15.05 -8.00
CA ILE A 81 14.84 -16.36 -7.37
C ILE A 81 15.02 -17.50 -8.38
N ASP A 82 14.61 -17.27 -9.63
CA ASP A 82 14.71 -18.22 -10.74
C ASP A 82 16.10 -18.19 -11.44
N ASP A 83 17.11 -17.57 -10.81
CA ASP A 83 18.49 -17.44 -11.30
C ASP A 83 18.61 -16.78 -12.69
N TYR A 84 17.58 -16.04 -13.11
CA TYR A 84 17.50 -15.38 -14.40
C TYR A 84 18.13 -13.98 -14.37
N ILE A 85 17.90 -13.24 -13.29
CA ILE A 85 18.44 -11.90 -13.08
C ILE A 85 19.58 -12.00 -12.07
N PRO A 86 20.83 -11.67 -12.45
CA PRO A 86 21.93 -11.63 -11.50
C PRO A 86 21.76 -10.46 -10.53
N ILE A 87 22.15 -10.68 -9.27
CA ILE A 87 22.18 -9.66 -8.23
C ILE A 87 23.54 -9.70 -7.53
N PHE A 88 24.04 -8.54 -7.11
CA PHE A 88 25.37 -8.40 -6.48
C PHE A 88 26.55 -9.00 -7.29
N GLY A 89 26.42 -9.07 -8.62
CA GLY A 89 27.45 -9.60 -9.51
C GLY A 89 27.48 -11.13 -9.63
N ASN A 90 26.64 -11.85 -8.89
CA ASN A 90 26.53 -13.31 -8.95
C ASN A 90 25.40 -13.75 -9.88
N ARG A 91 25.69 -14.69 -10.80
CA ARG A 91 24.68 -15.33 -11.67
C ARG A 91 23.90 -16.44 -10.99
N HIS A 92 24.46 -17.02 -9.92
CA HIS A 92 23.79 -17.98 -9.06
C HIS A 92 23.59 -17.34 -7.69
N PRO A 93 22.50 -16.57 -7.50
CA PRO A 93 22.25 -15.88 -6.25
C PRO A 93 22.15 -16.87 -5.08
N GLY A 94 22.85 -16.55 -3.99
CA GLY A 94 22.77 -17.31 -2.75
C GLY A 94 21.43 -17.12 -2.03
N LEU A 95 21.24 -17.84 -0.92
CA LEU A 95 20.02 -17.72 -0.10
C LEU A 95 19.78 -16.27 0.38
N PHE A 96 20.86 -15.59 0.78
CA PHE A 96 20.83 -14.19 1.20
C PHE A 96 20.37 -13.27 0.06
N ASP A 97 20.90 -13.46 -1.15
CA ASP A 97 20.60 -12.65 -2.33
C ASP A 97 19.12 -12.77 -2.73
N LYS A 98 18.61 -14.01 -2.75
CA LYS A 98 17.19 -14.30 -2.98
C LYS A 98 16.30 -13.69 -1.89
N GLY A 99 16.71 -13.82 -0.62
CA GLY A 99 16.03 -13.21 0.52
C GLY A 99 16.00 -11.69 0.46
N PHE A 100 17.10 -11.05 0.07
CA PHE A 100 17.20 -9.60 -0.10
C PHE A 100 16.30 -9.10 -1.22
N ALA A 101 16.33 -9.75 -2.39
CA ALA A 101 15.46 -9.42 -3.51
C ALA A 101 13.98 -9.54 -3.12
N LEU A 102 13.63 -10.63 -2.42
CA LEU A 102 12.28 -10.83 -1.92
C LEU A 102 11.87 -9.72 -0.95
N PHE A 103 12.69 -9.44 0.06
CA PHE A 103 12.44 -8.40 1.05
C PHE A 103 12.28 -7.02 0.39
N LEU A 104 13.14 -6.69 -0.57
CA LEU A 104 13.06 -5.44 -1.31
C LEU A 104 11.71 -5.32 -2.05
N SER A 105 11.25 -6.38 -2.70
CA SER A 105 9.97 -6.37 -3.42
C SER A 105 8.75 -6.16 -2.52
N ILE A 106 8.79 -6.62 -1.27
CA ILE A 106 7.68 -6.49 -0.32
C ILE A 106 7.85 -5.33 0.66
N SER A 107 9.02 -4.68 0.70
CA SER A 107 9.39 -3.64 1.66
C SER A 107 8.37 -2.50 1.74
N PHE A 108 7.88 -2.02 0.60
CA PHE A 108 6.86 -0.96 0.55
C PHE A 108 5.52 -1.42 1.12
N TYR A 109 5.08 -2.65 0.83
CA TYR A 109 3.88 -3.23 1.43
C TYR A 109 4.04 -3.33 2.95
N LEU A 110 5.17 -3.85 3.42
CA LEU A 110 5.47 -3.93 4.85
C LEU A 110 5.48 -2.54 5.50
N GLY A 111 6.18 -1.57 4.92
CA GLY A 111 6.25 -0.20 5.45
C GLY A 111 4.87 0.45 5.63
N TYR A 112 4.02 0.42 4.60
CA TYR A 112 2.66 0.97 4.69
C TYR A 112 1.77 0.19 5.68
N SER A 113 1.88 -1.14 5.70
CA SER A 113 1.08 -1.98 6.60
C SER A 113 1.45 -1.77 8.07
N LEU A 114 2.74 -1.65 8.38
CA LEU A 114 3.25 -1.36 9.72
C LEU A 114 2.86 0.04 10.17
N LEU A 115 2.96 1.04 9.29
CA LEU A 115 2.51 2.40 9.59
C LEU A 115 1.03 2.42 9.99
N LEU A 116 0.15 1.72 9.24
CA LEU A 116 -1.25 1.55 9.64
C LEU A 116 -1.40 0.75 10.94
N ALA A 117 -0.59 -0.30 11.14
CA ALA A 117 -0.67 -1.11 12.35
C ALA A 117 -0.28 -0.32 13.62
N THR A 118 0.67 0.62 13.54
CA THR A 118 1.05 1.48 14.68
C THR A 118 -0.08 2.45 15.09
N ALA A 119 -0.94 2.82 14.14
CA ALA A 119 -2.12 3.65 14.40
C ALA A 119 -3.21 2.94 15.22
N ARG A 120 -3.07 1.64 15.53
CA ARG A 120 -3.98 0.89 16.40
C ARG A 120 -4.23 1.55 17.76
N LYS A 121 -3.26 2.32 18.27
CA LYS A 121 -3.35 2.97 19.58
C LYS A 121 -4.44 4.04 19.63
N TYR A 122 -4.84 4.56 18.48
CA TYR A 122 -5.91 5.55 18.36
C TYR A 122 -7.32 4.91 18.29
N TYR A 123 -7.41 3.57 18.32
CA TYR A 123 -8.65 2.82 18.20
C TYR A 123 -9.39 2.69 19.55
N ILE A 124 -9.78 3.81 20.17
CA ILE A 124 -10.44 3.80 21.49
C ILE A 124 -11.87 4.33 21.41
N GLY A 125 -12.06 5.55 20.91
CA GLY A 125 -13.38 6.17 20.81
C GLY A 125 -14.14 5.81 19.54
N GLU A 126 -15.40 6.23 19.46
CA GLU A 126 -16.34 5.77 18.44
C GLU A 126 -16.09 6.42 17.08
N ILE A 127 -15.78 7.72 17.08
CA ILE A 127 -15.46 8.49 15.87
C ILE A 127 -14.11 8.02 15.33
N THR A 128 -13.11 7.88 16.19
CA THR A 128 -11.79 7.38 15.80
C THR A 128 -11.86 5.96 15.24
N ARG A 129 -12.62 5.06 15.86
CA ARG A 129 -12.86 3.70 15.35
C ARG A 129 -13.54 3.73 13.99
N ASN A 130 -14.57 4.56 13.80
CA ASN A 130 -15.30 4.64 12.54
C ASN A 130 -14.45 5.26 11.43
N ALA A 131 -13.71 6.34 11.70
CA ALA A 131 -12.80 6.95 10.75
C ALA A 131 -11.69 5.97 10.33
N PHE A 132 -11.07 5.29 11.30
CA PHE A 132 -10.00 4.32 11.04
C PHE A 132 -10.51 3.08 10.28
N LYS A 133 -11.70 2.56 10.60
CA LYS A 133 -12.32 1.46 9.82
C LYS A 133 -12.59 1.85 8.38
N ASN A 134 -13.12 3.05 8.13
CA ASN A 134 -13.37 3.51 6.76
C ASN A 134 -12.06 3.70 5.99
N LEU A 135 -11.02 4.23 6.64
CA LEU A 135 -9.67 4.29 6.08
C LEU A 135 -9.15 2.90 5.69
N LEU A 136 -9.23 1.92 6.59
CA LEU A 136 -8.77 0.54 6.31
C LEU A 136 -9.59 -0.14 5.21
N ARG A 137 -10.92 0.03 5.20
CA ARG A 137 -11.77 -0.46 4.10
C ARG A 137 -11.35 0.13 2.76
N GLY A 138 -11.03 1.43 2.74
CA GLY A 138 -10.45 2.11 1.58
C GLY A 138 -9.15 1.46 1.14
N VAL A 139 -8.19 1.29 2.06
CA VAL A 139 -6.89 0.65 1.77
C VAL A 139 -7.08 -0.75 1.21
N THR A 140 -7.94 -1.57 1.81
CA THR A 140 -8.28 -2.91 1.35
C THR A 140 -8.87 -2.87 -0.06
N ALA A 141 -9.87 -2.02 -0.31
CA ALA A 141 -10.50 -1.90 -1.62
C ALA A 141 -9.50 -1.47 -2.71
N GLY A 142 -8.68 -0.46 -2.43
CA GLY A 142 -7.66 0.03 -3.35
C GLY A 142 -6.58 -1.02 -3.65
N ALA A 143 -6.16 -1.77 -2.62
CA ALA A 143 -5.17 -2.83 -2.76
C ALA A 143 -5.70 -4.03 -3.56
N LEU A 144 -6.94 -4.46 -3.30
CA LEU A 144 -7.59 -5.54 -4.07
C LEU A 144 -7.81 -5.13 -5.52
N PHE A 145 -8.28 -3.90 -5.76
CA PHE A 145 -8.45 -3.37 -7.12
C PHE A 145 -7.12 -3.34 -7.89
N LYS A 146 -6.05 -2.83 -7.27
CA LYS A 146 -4.70 -2.85 -7.84
C LYS A 146 -4.21 -4.28 -8.11
N MET A 147 -4.43 -5.21 -7.18
CA MET A 147 -4.03 -6.60 -7.33
C MET A 147 -4.70 -7.25 -8.53
N VAL A 148 -6.00 -7.02 -8.75
CA VAL A 148 -6.71 -7.50 -9.95
C VAL A 148 -6.10 -6.94 -11.22
N ILE A 149 -5.84 -5.62 -11.28
CA ILE A 149 -5.18 -4.98 -12.43
C ILE A 149 -3.81 -5.59 -12.68
N ALA A 150 -2.99 -5.74 -11.64
CA ALA A 150 -1.65 -6.29 -11.73
C ALA A 150 -1.66 -7.76 -12.20
N PHE A 151 -2.59 -8.55 -11.67
CA PHE A 151 -2.77 -9.95 -12.04
C PHE A 151 -3.14 -10.08 -13.52
N ILE A 152 -4.10 -9.29 -14.00
CA ILE A 152 -4.47 -9.23 -15.42
C ILE A 152 -3.29 -8.78 -16.27
N PHE A 153 -2.58 -7.73 -15.85
CA PHE A 153 -1.41 -7.21 -16.55
C PHE A 153 -0.31 -8.26 -16.72
N PHE A 154 0.03 -9.00 -15.66
CA PHE A 154 1.04 -10.05 -15.75
C PHE A 154 0.62 -11.23 -16.63
N HIS A 155 -0.66 -11.64 -16.58
CA HIS A 155 -1.19 -12.65 -17.51
C HIS A 155 -1.19 -12.16 -18.95
N PHE A 156 -1.55 -10.89 -19.18
CA PHE A 156 -1.49 -10.27 -20.50
C PHE A 156 -0.07 -10.23 -21.05
N MET A 157 0.92 -9.87 -20.20
CA MET A 157 2.33 -9.90 -20.58
C MET A 157 2.81 -11.30 -20.92
N TYR A 158 2.39 -12.32 -20.16
CA TYR A 158 2.72 -13.72 -20.43
C TYR A 158 2.10 -14.26 -21.73
N LEU A 159 0.82 -13.93 -21.99
CA LEU A 159 0.07 -14.48 -23.13
C LEU A 159 0.38 -13.75 -24.44
N PHE A 160 0.38 -12.42 -24.42
CA PHE A 160 0.46 -11.60 -25.63
C PHE A 160 1.74 -10.78 -25.71
N GLY A 161 2.12 -10.12 -24.62
CA GLY A 161 3.23 -9.15 -24.65
C GLY A 161 4.61 -9.78 -24.88
N LEU A 162 4.80 -11.03 -24.45
CA LEU A 162 6.02 -11.82 -24.61
C LEU A 162 5.83 -13.03 -25.53
N GLU A 163 4.79 -13.01 -26.37
CA GLU A 163 4.62 -14.00 -27.43
C GLU A 163 5.69 -13.81 -28.51
N GLU A 164 6.28 -14.89 -29.02
CA GLU A 164 7.33 -14.87 -30.05
C GLU A 164 6.94 -13.99 -31.25
N GLY A 165 5.75 -14.20 -31.80
CA GLY A 165 5.27 -13.45 -32.96
C GLY A 165 5.09 -11.94 -32.71
N PHE A 166 4.65 -11.55 -31.51
CA PHE A 166 4.53 -10.14 -31.14
C PHE A 166 5.89 -9.50 -30.89
N LEU A 167 6.77 -10.18 -30.14
CA LEU A 167 8.12 -9.71 -29.84
C LEU A 167 8.97 -9.53 -31.09
N THR A 168 8.94 -10.48 -32.03
CA THR A 168 9.68 -10.35 -33.28
C THR A 168 9.18 -9.14 -34.08
N LYS A 169 7.86 -8.93 -34.19
CA LYS A 169 7.30 -7.76 -34.88
C LYS A 169 7.66 -6.44 -34.18
N ALA A 170 7.65 -6.40 -32.85
CA ALA A 170 7.98 -5.22 -32.07
C ALA A 170 9.47 -4.87 -32.20
N LEU A 171 10.36 -5.85 -32.07
CA LEU A 171 11.82 -5.65 -32.17
C LEU A 171 12.26 -5.39 -33.61
N TYR A 172 11.57 -5.94 -34.61
CA TYR A 172 11.86 -5.65 -36.03
C TYR A 172 11.66 -4.17 -36.37
N LYS A 173 10.72 -3.47 -35.71
CA LYS A 173 10.58 -2.01 -35.86
C LYS A 173 11.80 -1.23 -35.35
N LEU A 174 12.60 -1.82 -34.46
CA LEU A 174 13.82 -1.23 -33.90
C LEU A 174 15.09 -1.66 -34.65
N TYR A 175 14.98 -2.63 -35.56
CA TYR A 175 16.06 -3.06 -36.46
C TYR A 175 16.79 -1.93 -37.21
N PRO A 176 16.13 -0.88 -37.74
CA PRO A 176 16.86 0.19 -38.44
C PRO A 176 17.77 1.03 -37.54
N ILE A 177 17.60 0.95 -36.21
CA ILE A 177 18.31 1.80 -35.23
C ILE A 177 19.31 0.98 -34.41
N VAL A 178 19.02 -0.30 -34.18
CA VAL A 178 19.76 -1.16 -33.25
C VAL A 178 20.38 -2.34 -33.98
N LYS A 179 21.63 -2.68 -33.64
CA LYS A 179 22.34 -3.82 -34.20
C LYS A 179 21.59 -5.14 -33.93
N TYR A 180 21.68 -6.06 -34.89
CA TYR A 180 21.05 -7.38 -34.78
C TYR A 180 21.44 -8.14 -33.52
N ASP A 181 22.73 -8.18 -33.17
CA ASP A 181 23.22 -8.91 -31.99
C ASP A 181 22.58 -8.40 -30.70
N THR A 182 22.43 -7.08 -30.57
CA THR A 182 21.76 -6.44 -29.43
C THR A 182 20.26 -6.75 -29.41
N LEU A 183 19.59 -6.72 -30.56
CA LEU A 183 18.17 -7.06 -30.66
C LEU A 183 17.90 -8.53 -30.36
N ASN A 184 18.76 -9.43 -30.83
CA ASN A 184 18.65 -10.86 -30.54
C ASN A 184 18.89 -11.13 -29.05
N ALA A 185 19.86 -10.46 -28.43
CA ALA A 185 20.07 -10.55 -26.98
C ALA A 185 18.84 -10.08 -26.18
N ILE A 186 18.23 -8.95 -26.58
CA ILE A 186 16.99 -8.44 -25.97
C ILE A 186 15.83 -9.41 -26.19
N TYR A 187 15.71 -10.00 -27.39
CA TYR A 187 14.66 -10.97 -27.71
C TYR A 187 14.74 -12.20 -26.81
N GLN A 188 15.92 -12.83 -26.72
CA GLN A 188 16.16 -13.97 -25.85
C GLN A 188 15.94 -13.62 -24.37
N TRP A 189 16.32 -12.40 -23.98
CA TRP A 189 16.09 -11.92 -22.63
C TRP A 189 14.59 -11.75 -22.30
N LEU A 190 13.81 -11.16 -23.20
CA LEU A 190 12.38 -10.97 -23.02
C LEU A 190 11.60 -12.29 -23.04
N LEU A 191 11.98 -13.23 -23.89
CA LEU A 191 11.37 -14.57 -23.91
C LEU A 191 11.67 -15.35 -22.63
N GLY A 192 12.90 -15.29 -22.11
CA GLY A 192 13.24 -15.94 -20.84
C GLY A 192 12.51 -15.31 -19.64
N MET A 193 12.17 -14.02 -19.70
CA MET A 193 11.32 -13.35 -18.71
C MET A 193 9.86 -13.79 -18.73
N ARG A 194 9.38 -14.42 -19.81
CA ARG A 194 7.98 -14.81 -19.97
C ARG A 194 7.42 -15.61 -18.78
N PRO A 195 7.99 -16.77 -18.38
CA PRO A 195 7.48 -17.55 -17.26
C PRO A 195 7.48 -16.78 -15.92
N ILE A 196 8.43 -15.85 -15.73
CA ILE A 196 8.57 -15.05 -14.50
C ILE A 196 7.32 -14.19 -14.25
N PHE A 197 6.67 -13.68 -15.31
CA PHE A 197 5.43 -12.93 -15.16
C PHE A 197 4.27 -13.76 -14.57
N LEU A 198 4.20 -15.05 -14.90
CA LEU A 198 3.16 -15.93 -14.36
C LEU A 198 3.38 -16.17 -12.86
N THR A 199 4.60 -16.52 -12.45
CA THR A 199 4.95 -16.69 -11.03
C THR A 199 4.75 -15.38 -10.24
N SER A 200 5.08 -14.24 -10.85
CA SER A 200 4.87 -12.91 -10.28
C SER A 200 3.40 -12.59 -10.02
N ALA A 201 2.49 -13.09 -10.87
CA ALA A 201 1.04 -12.92 -10.71
C ALA A 201 0.49 -13.59 -9.45
N TYR A 202 0.94 -14.79 -9.13
CA TYR A 202 0.55 -15.44 -7.88
C TYR A 202 1.23 -14.79 -6.68
N PHE A 203 2.50 -14.38 -6.83
CA PHE A 203 3.23 -13.73 -5.76
C PHE A 203 2.58 -12.40 -5.34
N ILE A 204 2.14 -11.56 -6.28
CA ILE A 204 1.48 -10.29 -5.96
C ILE A 204 0.16 -10.48 -5.21
N VAL A 205 -0.57 -11.58 -5.46
CA VAL A 205 -1.78 -11.93 -4.70
C VAL A 205 -1.40 -12.23 -3.25
N CYS A 206 -0.45 -13.13 -3.01
CA CYS A 206 0.02 -13.47 -1.67
C CYS A 206 0.55 -12.24 -0.92
N ALA A 207 1.38 -11.43 -1.56
CA ALA A 207 1.94 -10.21 -0.98
C ALA A 207 0.85 -9.20 -0.60
N THR A 208 -0.20 -9.07 -1.43
CA THR A 208 -1.34 -8.19 -1.16
C THR A 208 -2.19 -8.68 0.01
N LEU A 209 -2.41 -10.00 0.12
CA LEU A 209 -3.13 -10.58 1.26
C LEU A 209 -2.38 -10.34 2.58
N ILE A 210 -1.05 -10.49 2.60
CA ILE A 210 -0.23 -10.17 3.78
C ILE A 210 -0.33 -8.68 4.11
N TYR A 211 -0.19 -7.81 3.11
CA TYR A 211 -0.31 -6.35 3.25
C TYR A 211 -1.61 -5.93 3.93
N ILE A 212 -2.74 -6.52 3.51
CA ILE A 212 -4.07 -6.23 4.06
C ILE A 212 -4.23 -6.82 5.46
N SER A 213 -3.72 -8.04 5.68
CA SER A 213 -3.94 -8.77 6.93
C SER A 213 -3.29 -8.08 8.15
N ILE A 214 -2.07 -7.56 8.00
CA ILE A 214 -1.31 -6.91 9.09
C ILE A 214 -2.11 -5.81 9.83
N PRO A 215 -2.64 -4.76 9.16
CA PRO A 215 -3.38 -3.71 9.84
C PRO A 215 -4.72 -4.20 10.40
N TRP A 216 -5.41 -5.12 9.74
CA TRP A 216 -6.67 -5.70 10.24
C TRP A 216 -6.46 -6.53 11.51
N ILE A 217 -5.41 -7.36 11.55
CA ILE A 217 -5.01 -8.10 12.76
C ILE A 217 -4.68 -7.12 13.88
N SER A 218 -3.95 -6.05 13.58
CA SER A 218 -3.62 -5.01 14.58
C SER A 218 -4.87 -4.37 15.21
N VAL A 219 -5.90 -4.08 14.40
CA VAL A 219 -7.19 -3.58 14.89
C VAL A 219 -7.95 -4.62 15.72
N LEU A 220 -7.96 -5.88 15.29
CA LEU A 220 -8.62 -6.96 16.03
C LEU A 220 -7.99 -7.13 17.42
N LEU A 221 -6.67 -7.06 17.52
CA LEU A 221 -5.95 -7.09 18.79
C LEU A 221 -6.29 -5.89 19.67
N ALA A 222 -6.36 -4.68 19.10
CA ALA A 222 -6.75 -3.47 19.83
C ALA A 222 -8.20 -3.57 20.36
N ALA A 223 -9.14 -4.01 19.52
CA ALA A 223 -10.54 -4.18 19.88
C ALA A 223 -10.72 -5.18 21.03
N ARG A 224 -9.99 -6.30 21.01
CA ARG A 224 -10.01 -7.30 22.11
C ARG A 224 -9.45 -6.73 23.41
N LYS A 225 -8.38 -5.93 23.35
CA LYS A 225 -7.80 -5.29 24.53
C LYS A 225 -8.78 -4.30 25.17
N THR A 226 -9.46 -3.48 24.37
CA THR A 226 -10.40 -2.48 24.91
C THR A 226 -11.63 -3.14 25.55
N ARG A 227 -12.19 -4.20 24.94
CA ARG A 227 -13.32 -4.94 25.55
C ARG A 227 -12.95 -5.51 26.92
N ARG A 228 -11.77 -6.14 27.04
CA ARG A 228 -11.29 -6.67 28.32
C ARG A 228 -11.15 -5.61 29.41
N LEU A 229 -10.79 -4.38 29.06
CA LEU A 229 -10.67 -3.29 30.02
C LEU A 229 -12.05 -2.81 30.49
N MET A 230 -13.02 -2.70 29.58
CA MET A 230 -14.40 -2.37 29.93
C MET A 230 -15.04 -3.45 30.81
N ASP A 231 -14.84 -4.73 30.47
CA ASP A 231 -15.34 -5.86 31.26
C ASP A 231 -14.72 -5.92 32.67
N LEU A 232 -13.51 -5.37 32.85
CA LEU A 232 -12.89 -5.23 34.16
C LEU A 232 -13.54 -4.06 34.91
N GLU A 233 -13.62 -2.87 34.31
CA GLU A 233 -14.22 -1.69 34.95
C GLU A 233 -15.67 -1.93 35.41
N ASP A 234 -16.47 -2.67 34.65
CA ASP A 234 -17.84 -3.05 35.03
C ASP A 234 -17.89 -4.08 36.17
N LYS A 235 -16.83 -4.86 36.40
CA LYS A 235 -16.74 -5.79 37.55
C LYS A 235 -16.30 -5.12 38.84
N TRP A 236 -15.66 -3.95 38.76
CA TRP A 236 -15.18 -3.19 39.93
C TRP A 236 -16.09 -1.99 40.27
N ARG A 237 -17.18 -1.80 39.54
CA ARG A 237 -18.30 -0.90 39.89
C ARG A 237 -19.40 -1.67 40.61
#